data_AF-A0A425CTN0-F1
#
_entry.id   AF-A0A425CTN0-F1
#
_cell.length_a   1.000
_cell.length_b   1.000
_cell.length_c   1.000
_cell.angle_alpha   90.00
_cell.angle_beta   90.00
_cell.angle_gamma   90.00
#
_symmetry.space_group_name_H-M   'P 1'
#
loop_
_entity.id
_entity.type
_entity.pdbx_description
1 polymer ?
#
loop_
_entity_poly.entity_id
_entity_poly.type
_entity_poly.pdbx_seq_one_letter_code
_entity_poly.pdbx_strand_id
1 'polypeptide(L)'
;MWQKPRDLVLMRYWRREEDGSYFVMYQSTTHPECRVRHNFVRASILGGGYVIAPQKSSIHGGVRSLVTYVLRYDPKGNSSIYHQLGMDVDAVLPMLRSVVGMRDELSGGDFITPSVTVADTSSENSRVDGGGIGGAAPHVVQKLKTSLPEKVLFYPKYGLAKS
;
A
#
# COMPACT_ATOMS: atom_id res chain seq x y z
N MET A 1 20.84 -2.12 10.78
CA MET A 1 21.18 -1.76 9.39
C MET A 1 22.03 -0.50 9.43
N TRP A 2 23.23 -0.50 8.84
CA TRP A 2 24.19 0.62 8.94
C TRP A 2 23.95 1.76 7.94
N GLN A 3 22.87 1.71 7.17
CA GLN A 3 22.51 2.78 6.24
C GLN A 3 21.56 3.78 6.87
N LYS A 4 21.72 5.05 6.47
CA LYS A 4 20.74 6.10 6.80
C LYS A 4 19.35 5.73 6.25
N PRO A 5 18.27 6.06 6.97
CA PRO A 5 16.91 5.84 6.49
C PRO A 5 16.64 6.67 5.23
N ARG A 6 15.77 6.14 4.34
CA ARG A 6 15.42 6.81 3.08
C ARG A 6 14.06 7.46 3.22
N ASP A 7 13.94 8.70 2.76
CA ASP A 7 12.65 9.34 2.53
C ASP A 7 12.34 9.36 1.04
N LEU A 8 11.04 9.35 0.72
CA LEU A 8 10.52 9.41 -0.63
C LEU A 8 9.42 10.47 -0.68
N VAL A 9 9.40 11.23 -1.78
CA VAL A 9 8.29 12.13 -2.12
C VAL A 9 7.77 11.67 -3.46
N LEU A 10 6.52 11.22 -3.48
CA LEU A 10 5.93 10.52 -4.62
C LEU A 10 4.71 11.26 -5.11
N MET A 11 4.67 11.48 -6.42
CA MET A 11 3.42 11.70 -7.12
C MET A 11 2.81 10.33 -7.42
N ARG A 12 1.52 10.18 -7.13
CA ARG A 12 0.80 8.92 -7.27
C ARG A 12 -0.33 9.11 -8.26
N TYR A 13 -0.39 8.24 -9.25
CA TYR A 13 -1.45 8.21 -10.23
C TYR A 13 -2.10 6.84 -10.19
N TRP A 14 -3.42 6.79 -10.33
CA TRP A 14 -4.12 5.53 -10.49
C TRP A 14 -5.20 5.65 -11.56
N ARG A 15 -5.47 4.54 -12.23
CA ARG A 15 -6.54 4.43 -13.22
C ARG A 15 -7.07 3.01 -13.28
N ARG A 16 -8.27 2.90 -13.82
CA ARG A 16 -8.92 1.65 -14.18
C ARG A 16 -9.10 1.59 -15.69
N GLU A 17 -8.75 0.46 -16.29
CA GLU A 17 -9.00 0.20 -17.71
C GLU A 17 -10.39 -0.41 -17.94
N GLU A 18 -10.80 -0.43 -19.21
CA GLU A 18 -12.06 -1.04 -19.65
C GLU A 18 -12.12 -2.55 -19.36
N ASP A 19 -10.97 -3.24 -19.40
CA ASP A 19 -10.86 -4.66 -19.06
C ASP A 19 -10.98 -4.94 -17.54
N GLY A 20 -11.12 -3.88 -16.73
CA GLY A 20 -11.24 -3.94 -15.28
C GLY A 20 -9.92 -3.98 -14.53
N SER A 21 -8.77 -3.97 -15.22
CA SER A 21 -7.46 -3.87 -14.58
C SER A 21 -7.23 -2.48 -13.96
N TYR A 22 -6.42 -2.45 -12.90
CA TYR A 22 -6.01 -1.21 -12.25
C TYR A 22 -4.50 -1.01 -12.37
N PHE A 23 -4.12 0.24 -12.61
CA PHE A 23 -2.75 0.69 -12.57
C PHE A 23 -2.63 1.67 -11.41
N VAL A 24 -1.68 1.43 -10.50
CA VAL A 24 -1.32 2.36 -9.44
C VAL A 24 0.15 2.67 -9.60
N MET A 25 0.48 3.83 -10.13
CA MET A 25 1.82 4.22 -10.52
C MET A 25 2.38 5.30 -9.58
N TYR A 26 3.67 5.22 -9.33
CA TYR A 26 4.42 6.13 -8.49
C TYR A 26 5.64 6.64 -9.25
N GLN A 27 5.88 7.94 -9.12
CA GLN A 27 7.11 8.58 -9.59
C GLN A 27 7.57 9.58 -8.54
N SER A 28 8.88 9.63 -8.29
CA SER A 28 9.44 10.63 -7.40
C SER A 28 9.27 12.03 -7.96
N THR A 29 8.89 12.96 -7.09
CA THR A 29 8.71 14.37 -7.41
C THR A 29 9.30 15.25 -6.30
N THR A 30 9.38 16.55 -6.54
CA THR A 30 9.78 17.54 -5.53
C THR A 30 8.54 18.32 -5.06
N HIS A 31 8.49 18.63 -3.77
CA HIS A 31 7.44 19.48 -3.20
C HIS A 31 8.07 20.46 -2.21
N PRO A 32 7.75 21.77 -2.26
CA PRO A 32 8.39 22.79 -1.41
C PRO A 32 8.28 22.50 0.09
N GLU A 33 7.17 21.92 0.52
CA GLU A 33 6.91 21.55 1.92
C GLU A 33 7.62 20.25 2.34
N CYS A 34 8.06 19.42 1.38
CA CYS A 34 8.69 18.13 1.64
C CYS A 34 10.20 18.20 1.41
N ARG A 35 10.86 19.12 2.12
CA ARG A 35 12.33 19.24 2.13
C ARG A 35 12.97 17.97 2.71
N VAL A 36 14.21 17.69 2.31
CA VAL A 36 14.96 16.54 2.84
C VAL A 36 15.17 16.74 4.33
N ARG A 37 14.77 15.76 5.13
CA ARG A 37 14.91 15.81 6.59
C ARG A 37 16.35 15.50 7.01
N HIS A 38 16.78 16.11 8.11
CA HIS A 38 18.07 15.80 8.72
C HIS A 38 18.18 14.30 9.03
N ASN A 39 19.35 13.70 8.82
CA ASN A 39 19.63 12.26 8.93
C ASN A 39 18.90 11.32 7.94
N PHE A 40 18.15 11.85 6.97
CA PHE A 40 17.56 11.04 5.89
C PHE A 40 18.34 11.22 4.58
N VAL A 41 18.31 10.18 3.74
CA VAL A 41 18.75 10.26 2.34
C VAL A 41 17.50 10.22 1.45
N ARG A 42 17.32 11.22 0.59
CA ARG A 42 16.24 11.23 -0.39
C ARG A 42 16.50 10.20 -1.47
N ALA A 43 15.77 9.10 -1.41
CA ALA A 43 15.74 8.12 -2.49
C ALA A 43 14.88 8.62 -3.64
N SER A 44 14.99 7.95 -4.79
CA SER A 44 14.18 8.23 -5.97
C SER A 44 13.54 6.95 -6.51
N ILE A 45 12.29 7.04 -6.92
CA ILE A 45 11.60 6.07 -7.75
C ILE A 45 11.46 6.70 -9.12
N LEU A 46 12.21 6.17 -10.10
CA LEU A 46 12.18 6.68 -11.47
C LEU A 46 10.84 6.40 -12.15
N GLY A 47 10.18 5.32 -11.72
CA GLY A 47 8.86 4.90 -12.16
C GLY A 47 8.55 3.48 -11.73
N GLY A 48 7.27 3.16 -11.70
CA GLY A 48 6.77 1.84 -11.36
C GLY A 48 5.51 1.91 -10.51
N GLY A 49 5.10 0.78 -9.96
CA GLY A 49 3.92 0.65 -9.14
C GLY A 49 3.28 -0.72 -9.29
N TYR A 50 1.97 -0.77 -9.06
CA TYR A 50 1.18 -1.98 -9.09
C TYR A 50 0.35 -2.07 -10.37
N VAL A 51 0.34 -3.25 -10.97
CA VAL A 51 -0.64 -3.66 -11.97
C VAL A 51 -1.50 -4.74 -11.33
N ILE A 52 -2.80 -4.50 -11.27
CA ILE A 52 -3.77 -5.39 -10.65
C ILE A 52 -4.72 -5.85 -11.76
N ALA A 53 -4.57 -7.09 -12.20
CA ALA A 53 -5.36 -7.65 -13.28
C ALA A 53 -6.42 -8.62 -12.72
N PRO A 54 -7.71 -8.45 -13.05
CA PRO A 54 -8.75 -9.37 -12.60
C PRO A 54 -8.56 -10.76 -13.23
N GLN A 55 -8.97 -11.81 -12.53
CA GLN A 55 -9.00 -13.16 -13.08
C GLN A 55 -10.06 -13.26 -14.21
N LYS A 56 -9.67 -13.79 -15.37
CA LYS A 56 -10.55 -13.90 -16.57
C LYS A 56 -11.85 -14.68 -16.32
N SER A 57 -11.82 -15.64 -15.40
CA SER A 57 -12.98 -16.49 -15.09
C SER A 57 -12.86 -17.04 -13.67
N SER A 58 -13.95 -16.97 -12.89
CA SER A 58 -14.00 -17.45 -11.49
C SER A 58 -14.22 -18.97 -11.42
N ILE A 59 -13.37 -19.76 -12.10
CA ILE A 59 -13.61 -21.20 -12.32
C ILE A 59 -13.42 -22.02 -11.03
N HIS A 60 -12.47 -21.66 -10.15
CA HIS A 60 -12.27 -22.30 -8.85
C HIS A 60 -11.66 -21.31 -7.85
N GLY A 61 -12.34 -21.04 -6.72
CA GLY A 61 -11.74 -20.36 -5.57
C GLY A 61 -11.98 -18.85 -5.43
N GLY A 62 -13.12 -18.33 -5.90
CA GLY A 62 -13.56 -16.95 -5.61
C GLY A 62 -12.92 -15.85 -6.47
N VAL A 63 -13.24 -14.60 -6.14
CA VAL A 63 -12.75 -13.41 -6.85
C VAL A 63 -11.28 -13.19 -6.49
N ARG A 64 -10.39 -13.32 -7.47
CA ARG A 64 -8.95 -13.11 -7.30
C ARG A 64 -8.40 -12.17 -8.38
N SER A 65 -7.26 -11.58 -8.09
CA SER A 65 -6.52 -10.73 -9.02
C SER A 65 -5.04 -11.11 -9.03
N LEU A 66 -4.39 -10.98 -10.18
CA LEU A 66 -2.94 -11.02 -10.28
C LEU A 66 -2.40 -9.63 -9.93
N VAL A 67 -1.56 -9.57 -8.90
CA VAL A 67 -0.88 -8.33 -8.49
C VAL A 67 0.58 -8.40 -8.89
N THR A 68 0.99 -7.51 -9.79
CA THR A 68 2.38 -7.38 -10.23
C THR A 68 2.93 -6.06 -9.69
N TYR A 69 4.02 -6.13 -8.93
CA TYR A 69 4.72 -4.95 -8.42
C TYR A 69 6.06 -4.77 -9.13
N VAL A 70 6.26 -3.62 -9.77
CA VAL A 70 7.48 -3.29 -10.50
C VAL A 70 7.97 -1.93 -10.07
N LEU A 71 9.26 -1.78 -9.78
CA LEU A 71 9.82 -0.49 -9.36
C LEU A 71 11.24 -0.31 -9.89
N ARG A 72 11.51 0.88 -10.46
CA ARG A 72 12.87 1.38 -10.68
C ARG A 72 13.29 2.21 -9.47
N TYR A 73 13.93 1.56 -8.51
CA TYR A 73 14.36 2.19 -7.26
C TYR A 73 15.83 2.63 -7.31
N ASP A 74 16.08 3.87 -6.92
CA ASP A 74 17.41 4.41 -6.67
C ASP A 74 17.52 4.86 -5.20
N PRO A 75 18.20 4.08 -4.33
CA PRO A 75 18.36 4.40 -2.92
C PRO A 75 19.21 5.64 -2.63
N LYS A 76 19.96 6.15 -3.62
CA LYS A 76 20.91 7.27 -3.50
C LYS A 76 21.96 7.11 -2.38
N GLY A 77 22.84 8.11 -2.26
CA GLY A 77 23.90 8.15 -1.25
C GLY A 77 24.94 7.04 -1.45
N ASN A 78 25.49 6.54 -0.35
CA ASN A 78 26.52 5.49 -0.37
C ASN A 78 25.94 4.09 -0.61
N SER A 79 24.83 3.95 -1.31
CA SER A 79 24.18 2.67 -1.57
C SER A 79 25.01 1.74 -2.47
N SER A 80 25.85 2.31 -3.34
CA SER A 80 26.72 1.55 -4.25
C SER A 80 27.64 0.56 -3.54
N ILE A 81 28.09 0.86 -2.31
CA ILE A 81 28.96 -0.07 -1.57
C ILE A 81 28.20 -1.32 -1.11
N TYR A 82 26.90 -1.19 -0.84
CA TYR A 82 26.05 -2.31 -0.42
C TYR A 82 25.72 -3.22 -1.60
N HIS A 83 25.54 -2.64 -2.78
CA HIS A 83 25.40 -3.40 -4.02
C HIS A 83 26.67 -4.22 -4.31
N GLN A 84 27.85 -3.62 -4.18
CA GLN A 84 29.13 -4.32 -4.34
C GLN A 84 29.34 -5.45 -3.30
N LEU A 85 28.81 -5.28 -2.10
CA LEU A 85 28.84 -6.30 -1.04
C LEU A 85 27.71 -7.34 -1.15
N GLY A 86 26.89 -7.29 -2.21
CA GLY A 86 25.80 -8.24 -2.43
C GLY A 86 24.62 -8.11 -1.46
N MET A 87 24.47 -6.97 -0.79
CA MET A 87 23.45 -6.72 0.24
C MET A 87 22.14 -6.12 -0.32
N ASP A 88 21.81 -6.39 -1.58
CA ASP A 88 20.62 -5.82 -2.23
C ASP A 88 19.29 -6.35 -1.67
N VAL A 89 19.34 -7.50 -0.99
CA VAL A 89 18.16 -8.13 -0.36
C VAL A 89 17.45 -7.16 0.58
N ASP A 90 18.20 -6.31 1.30
CA ASP A 90 17.62 -5.35 2.23
C ASP A 90 16.74 -4.29 1.54
N ALA A 91 17.00 -4.00 0.26
CA ALA A 91 16.17 -3.08 -0.53
C ALA A 91 14.90 -3.78 -1.07
N VAL A 92 15.01 -5.08 -1.42
CA VAL A 92 13.93 -5.85 -2.04
C VAL A 92 12.96 -6.45 -1.01
N LEU A 93 13.44 -6.81 0.18
CA LEU A 93 12.62 -7.44 1.21
C LEU A 93 11.39 -6.61 1.65
N PRO A 94 11.46 -5.29 1.89
CA PRO A 94 10.26 -4.50 2.17
C PRO A 94 9.28 -4.45 1.00
N MET A 95 9.79 -4.49 -0.24
CA MET A 95 8.95 -4.55 -1.45
C MET A 95 8.17 -5.87 -1.50
N LEU A 96 8.84 -7.00 -1.26
CA LEU A 96 8.19 -8.31 -1.21
C LEU A 96 7.16 -8.40 -0.07
N ARG A 97 7.52 -7.91 1.11
CA ARG A 97 6.61 -7.85 2.27
C ARG A 97 5.36 -7.03 1.98
N SER A 98 5.44 -5.97 1.16
CA SER A 98 4.24 -5.21 0.78
C SER A 98 3.24 -6.03 -0.03
N VAL A 99 3.71 -6.85 -0.98
CA VAL A 99 2.84 -7.69 -1.82
C VAL A 99 2.27 -8.86 -1.03
N VAL A 100 3.10 -9.51 -0.20
CA VAL A 100 2.67 -10.58 0.70
C VAL A 100 1.65 -10.06 1.71
N GLY A 101 1.90 -8.89 2.30
CA GLY A 101 0.97 -8.25 3.24
C GLY A 101 -0.39 -7.97 2.61
N MET A 102 -0.43 -7.40 1.39
CA MET A 102 -1.71 -7.20 0.68
C MET A 102 -2.45 -8.51 0.42
N ARG A 103 -1.74 -9.57 0.02
CA ARG A 103 -2.34 -10.89 -0.18
C ARG A 103 -2.93 -11.42 1.11
N ASP A 104 -2.15 -11.40 2.19
CA ASP A 104 -2.54 -11.96 3.47
C ASP A 104 -3.71 -11.17 4.09
N GLU A 105 -3.73 -9.85 3.95
CA GLU A 105 -4.85 -8.98 4.37
C GLU A 105 -6.13 -9.29 3.58
N LEU A 106 -6.04 -9.44 2.26
CA LEU A 106 -7.20 -9.75 1.41
C LEU A 106 -7.72 -11.17 1.65
N SER A 107 -6.81 -12.14 1.87
CA SER A 107 -7.18 -13.52 2.19
C SER A 107 -7.68 -13.67 3.62
N GLY A 108 -7.35 -12.76 4.54
CA GLY A 108 -7.83 -12.81 5.92
C GLY A 108 -9.35 -12.83 6.05
N GLY A 109 -10.07 -12.24 5.09
CA GLY A 109 -11.54 -12.30 5.02
C GLY A 109 -12.11 -13.67 4.69
N ASP A 110 -11.30 -14.59 4.14
CA ASP A 110 -11.72 -15.95 3.80
C ASP A 110 -11.66 -16.90 5.01
N PHE A 111 -11.07 -16.47 6.13
CA PHE A 111 -10.83 -17.30 7.31
C PHE A 111 -11.58 -16.78 8.54
N ILE A 112 -12.03 -17.71 9.40
CA ILE A 112 -12.57 -17.37 10.71
C ILE A 112 -11.38 -16.95 11.59
N THR A 113 -11.26 -15.64 11.83
CA THR A 113 -10.26 -15.12 12.77
C THR A 113 -10.81 -15.22 14.20
N PRO A 114 -10.16 -15.93 15.13
CA PRO A 114 -10.58 -15.93 16.51
C PRO A 114 -10.43 -14.53 17.09
N SER A 115 -11.44 -14.05 17.81
CA SER A 115 -11.35 -12.79 18.55
C SER A 115 -10.33 -12.97 19.68
N VAL A 116 -9.06 -12.66 19.41
CA VAL A 116 -8.05 -12.56 20.46
C VAL A 116 -8.27 -11.22 21.13
N THR A 117 -9.16 -11.19 22.12
CA THR A 117 -9.15 -10.11 23.11
C THR A 117 -7.84 -10.24 23.86
N VAL A 118 -6.86 -9.42 23.49
CA VAL A 118 -5.75 -9.14 24.38
C VAL A 118 -6.42 -8.53 25.61
N ALA A 119 -6.41 -9.26 26.72
CA ALA A 119 -6.88 -8.70 27.97
C ALA A 119 -5.96 -7.52 28.27
N ASP A 120 -6.46 -6.31 28.03
CA ASP A 120 -5.84 -5.12 28.58
C ASP A 120 -5.75 -5.38 30.08
N THR A 121 -4.53 -5.46 30.59
CA THR A 121 -4.27 -5.41 32.03
C THR A 121 -4.46 -3.95 32.48
N SER A 122 -5.67 -3.44 32.25
CA SER A 122 -6.21 -2.23 32.82
C SER A 122 -7.67 -2.53 33.13
N SER A 123 -7.87 -2.97 34.35
CA SER A 123 -9.15 -3.07 35.06
C SER A 123 -10.04 -1.84 34.79
N GLU A 124 -11.27 -2.06 34.32
CA GLU A 124 -12.53 -1.75 35.04
C GLU A 124 -13.78 -1.82 34.12
N ASN A 125 -14.72 -2.67 34.54
CA ASN A 125 -16.18 -2.75 34.29
C ASN A 125 -16.85 -1.90 33.17
N SER A 126 -17.57 -2.58 32.27
CA SER A 126 -19.05 -2.53 32.27
C SER A 126 -19.68 -3.55 31.31
N ARG A 127 -20.79 -4.14 31.76
CA ARG A 127 -21.67 -5.09 31.07
C ARG A 127 -22.60 -4.35 30.09
N VAL A 128 -23.07 -5.00 29.01
CA VAL A 128 -24.50 -5.20 28.62
C VAL A 128 -24.61 -6.23 27.46
N ASP A 129 -25.69 -7.01 27.52
CA ASP A 129 -26.12 -8.20 26.76
C ASP A 129 -26.36 -8.11 25.23
N GLY A 130 -26.12 -9.24 24.54
CA GLY A 130 -27.18 -10.09 23.97
C GLY A 130 -27.74 -9.87 22.55
N GLY A 131 -27.33 -10.74 21.61
CA GLY A 131 -28.25 -11.56 20.76
C GLY A 131 -28.65 -11.09 19.35
N GLY A 132 -28.50 -11.98 18.33
CA GLY A 132 -29.31 -11.94 17.09
C GLY A 132 -28.62 -12.44 15.80
N ILE A 133 -29.26 -13.38 15.09
CA ILE A 133 -28.76 -14.19 13.96
C ILE A 133 -29.22 -13.63 12.59
N GLY A 134 -28.36 -13.75 11.56
CA GLY A 134 -28.78 -14.13 10.18
C GLY A 134 -29.00 -13.02 9.14
N GLY A 135 -28.27 -13.11 8.01
CA GLY A 135 -28.61 -12.42 6.75
C GLY A 135 -27.40 -12.12 5.87
N ALA A 136 -27.11 -12.99 4.89
CA ALA A 136 -26.09 -12.73 3.86
C ALA A 136 -26.56 -11.60 2.94
N ALA A 137 -26.03 -10.40 3.14
CA ALA A 137 -26.24 -9.25 2.27
C ALA A 137 -25.27 -9.31 1.08
N PRO A 138 -25.68 -8.82 -0.12
CA PRO A 138 -24.80 -8.77 -1.28
C PRO A 138 -23.57 -7.93 -0.96
N HIS A 139 -22.39 -8.36 -1.43
CA HIS A 139 -21.12 -7.66 -1.23
C HIS A 139 -21.14 -6.28 -1.89
N VAL A 140 -21.64 -5.29 -1.15
CA VAL A 140 -21.38 -3.88 -1.41
C VAL A 140 -19.93 -3.63 -1.02
N VAL A 141 -19.14 -3.09 -1.95
CA VAL A 141 -17.78 -2.60 -1.67
C VAL A 141 -17.91 -1.56 -0.56
N GLN A 142 -17.65 -1.96 0.68
CA GLN A 142 -17.62 -1.05 1.81
C GLN A 142 -16.42 -0.13 1.60
N LYS A 143 -16.69 1.15 1.35
CA LYS A 143 -15.68 2.20 1.33
C LYS A 143 -15.01 2.19 2.70
N LEU A 144 -13.78 1.66 2.78
CA LEU A 144 -13.01 1.60 4.01
C LEU A 144 -12.87 3.03 4.54
N LYS A 145 -13.48 3.31 5.70
CA LYS A 145 -13.45 4.63 6.32
C LYS A 145 -12.09 4.78 6.98
N THR A 146 -11.12 5.31 6.23
CA THR A 146 -9.81 5.62 6.78
C THR A 146 -9.96 6.78 7.76
N SER A 147 -9.19 6.78 8.84
CA SER A 147 -9.12 7.89 9.81
C SER A 147 -8.43 9.14 9.24
N LEU A 148 -8.02 9.10 7.97
CA LEU A 148 -7.36 10.19 7.28
C LEU A 148 -8.43 11.12 6.66
N PRO A 149 -8.29 12.45 6.82
CA PRO A 149 -9.24 13.38 6.23
C PRO A 149 -9.30 13.19 4.70
N GLU A 150 -10.49 13.28 4.11
CA GLU A 150 -10.75 13.04 2.67
C GLU A 150 -9.92 13.95 1.71
N LYS A 151 -9.23 14.95 2.26
CA LYS A 151 -8.47 15.99 1.54
C LYS A 151 -6.95 15.77 1.43
N VAL A 152 -6.40 14.59 1.74
CA VAL A 152 -4.94 14.37 1.55
C VAL A 152 -4.55 14.09 0.09
N LEU A 153 -5.52 13.93 -0.82
CA LEU A 153 -5.28 13.93 -2.27
C LEU A 153 -5.24 15.37 -2.79
N PHE A 154 -4.10 16.04 -2.59
CA PHE A 154 -3.77 17.22 -3.37
C PHE A 154 -3.57 16.80 -4.83
N TYR A 155 -4.59 17.01 -5.65
CA TYR A 155 -4.40 17.11 -7.09
C TYR A 155 -3.73 18.47 -7.35
N PRO A 156 -2.50 18.54 -7.89
CA PRO A 156 -2.04 19.78 -8.47
C PRO A 156 -3.00 20.13 -9.62
N LYS A 157 -3.71 21.26 -9.49
CA LYS A 157 -4.40 21.89 -10.61
C LYS A 157 -3.35 22.34 -11.61
N TYR A 158 -2.90 21.44 -12.48
CA TYR A 158 -2.21 21.87 -13.69
C TYR A 158 -3.25 22.53 -14.58
N GLY A 159 -3.27 23.86 -14.54
CA GLY A 159 -4.01 24.65 -15.49
C GLY A 159 -3.55 24.30 -16.89
N LEU A 160 -4.51 23.91 -17.73
CA LEU A 160 -4.40 23.95 -19.18
C LEU A 160 -4.01 25.36 -19.60
N ALA A 161 -2.72 25.61 -19.79
CA ALA A 161 -2.27 26.69 -20.66
C ALA A 161 -2.47 26.19 -22.09
N LYS A 162 -3.59 26.58 -22.70
CA LYS A 162 -3.73 26.54 -24.15
C LYS A 162 -2.65 27.47 -24.73
N SER A 163 -1.86 26.92 -25.65
CA SER A 163 -1.16 27.65 -26.70
C SER A 163 -1.47 26.94 -28.00
#